data_AF-U1QP90-F1
#
_entry.id   AF-U1QP90-F1
#
_cell.length_a   1.000
_cell.length_b   1.000
_cell.length_c   1.000
_cell.angle_alpha   90.00
_cell.angle_beta   90.00
_cell.angle_gamma   90.00
#
_symmetry.space_group_name_H-M   'P 1'
#
loop_
_entity.id
_entity.type
_entity.pdbx_description
1 polymer ?
#
loop_
_entity_poly.entity_id
_entity_poly.type
_entity_poly.pdbx_seq_one_letter_code
_entity_poly.pdbx_strand_id
1 'polypeptide(L)' 'MTVEHSVEELDRELATAVGLYALTDAGLNEAAATTDVTMLELEMAMERAGLDDIFDLSADGDVSEAIDDLLEEH' A
#
# COMPACT_ATOMS: atom_id res chain seq x y z
N MET A 1 18.29 23.06 0.15
CA MET A 1 18.69 22.29 -1.04
C MET A 1 17.49 21.46 -1.43
N THR A 2 16.85 21.78 -2.55
CA THR A 2 15.79 20.93 -3.11
C THR A 2 16.50 19.77 -3.79
N VAL A 3 16.35 18.56 -3.26
CA VAL A 3 16.90 17.38 -3.93
C VAL A 3 15.98 17.11 -5.11
N GLU A 4 16.46 17.42 -6.32
CA GLU A 4 15.78 17.04 -7.55
C GLU A 4 15.93 15.52 -7.70
N HIS A 5 14.88 14.78 -7.36
CA HIS A 5 14.79 13.35 -7.67
C HIS A 5 14.33 13.22 -9.12
N SER A 6 15.16 12.59 -9.96
CA SER A 6 14.80 12.38 -11.36
C SER A 6 13.78 11.25 -11.45
N VAL A 7 12.85 11.33 -12.39
CA VAL A 7 11.87 10.25 -12.68
C VAL A 7 12.57 8.92 -13.02
N GLU A 8 13.83 9.00 -13.45
CA GLU A 8 14.70 7.87 -13.75
C GLU A 8 15.13 7.09 -12.49
N GLU A 9 15.09 7.72 -11.32
CA GLU A 9 15.38 7.12 -10.01
C GLU A 9 14.11 6.59 -9.33
N LEU A 10 12.96 6.71 -9.99
CA LEU A 10 11.69 6.21 -9.48
C LEU A 10 11.72 4.68 -9.47
N ASP A 11 11.43 4.13 -8.30
CA ASP A 11 11.17 2.70 -8.17
C ASP A 11 9.86 2.36 -8.89
N ARG A 12 9.99 1.83 -10.11
CA ARG A 12 8.87 1.65 -11.02
C ARG A 12 7.87 0.65 -10.50
N GLU A 13 8.33 -0.37 -9.79
CA GLU A 13 7.48 -1.44 -9.26
C GLU A 13 6.63 -0.89 -8.13
N LEU A 14 7.27 -0.17 -7.21
CA LEU A 14 6.58 0.54 -6.13
C LEU A 14 5.58 1.56 -6.65
N ALA A 15 5.96 2.38 -7.65
CA ALA A 15 5.07 3.35 -8.26
C ALA A 15 3.88 2.68 -8.98
N THR A 16 4.10 1.51 -9.58
CA THR A 16 3.03 0.74 -10.23
C THR A 16 2.08 0.16 -9.19
N ALA A 17 2.59 -0.40 -8.10
CA ALA A 17 1.78 -0.92 -7.01
C ALA A 17 0.92 0.18 -6.37
N VAL A 18 1.50 1.35 -6.09
CA VAL A 18 0.75 2.53 -5.61
C VAL A 18 -0.30 2.95 -6.63
N GLY A 19 0.03 2.98 -7.93
CA GLY A 19 -0.91 3.33 -8.98
C GLY A 19 -2.06 2.33 -9.11
N LEU A 20 -1.80 1.03 -8.99
CA LEU A 20 -2.83 -0.01 -9.01
C LEU A 20 -3.80 0.17 -7.85
N TYR A 21 -3.28 0.33 -6.64
CA TYR A 21 -4.11 0.58 -5.46
C TYR A 21 -4.90 1.89 -5.56
N ALA A 22 -4.28 2.96 -6.06
CA ALA A 22 -4.91 4.29 -6.11
C ALA A 22 -5.90 4.50 -7.26
N LEU A 23 -5.74 3.79 -8.38
CA LEU A 23 -6.50 4.01 -9.61
C LEU A 23 -7.51 2.90 -9.92
N THR A 24 -7.51 1.83 -9.13
CA THR A 24 -8.40 0.68 -9.32
C THR A 24 -9.09 0.29 -8.00
N ASP A 25 -9.88 -0.78 -8.02
CA ASP A 25 -10.53 -1.36 -6.84
C ASP A 25 -9.64 -2.42 -6.15
N ALA A 26 -8.40 -2.58 -6.61
CA ALA A 26 -7.48 -3.57 -6.06
C ALA A 26 -7.12 -3.23 -4.61
N GLY A 27 -7.26 -4.22 -3.72
CA GLY A 27 -6.75 -4.12 -2.36
C GLY A 27 -5.22 -4.04 -2.30
N LEU A 28 -4.68 -3.60 -1.17
CA LEU A 28 -3.24 -3.35 -1.02
C LEU A 28 -2.39 -4.61 -1.25
N ASN A 29 -2.87 -5.77 -0.78
CA ASN A 29 -2.24 -7.06 -1.03
C ASN A 29 -2.25 -7.46 -2.52
N GLU A 30 -3.35 -7.21 -3.22
CA GLU A 30 -3.49 -7.54 -4.65
C GLU A 30 -2.60 -6.64 -5.51
N ALA A 31 -2.55 -5.34 -5.20
CA ALA A 31 -1.69 -4.37 -5.86
C ALA A 31 -0.19 -4.73 -5.69
N ALA A 32 0.21 -5.09 -4.46
CA ALA A 32 1.55 -5.57 -4.17
C ALA A 32 1.86 -6.87 -4.93
N ALA A 33 0.99 -7.88 -4.86
CA ALA A 33 1.18 -9.18 -5.51
C ALA A 33 1.20 -9.12 -7.05
N THR A 34 0.60 -8.10 -7.66
CA THR A 34 0.65 -7.85 -9.11
C THR A 34 2.00 -7.25 -9.55
N THR A 35 2.82 -6.85 -8.59
CA THR A 35 4.17 -6.32 -8.76
C THR A 35 5.19 -7.19 -8.02
N ASP A 36 6.50 -7.02 -8.21
CA ASP A 36 7.52 -7.76 -7.44
C ASP A 36 7.79 -7.10 -6.07
N VAL A 37 6.77 -6.43 -5.50
CA VAL A 37 6.86 -5.65 -4.27
C VAL A 37 6.08 -6.35 -3.17
N THR A 38 6.61 -6.40 -1.96
CA THR A 38 5.86 -6.93 -0.82
C THR A 38 4.81 -5.94 -0.33
N MET A 39 3.73 -6.46 0.27
CA MET A 39 2.70 -5.64 0.90
C MET A 39 3.30 -4.66 1.93
N LEU A 40 4.23 -5.14 2.76
CA LEU A 40 4.91 -4.32 3.76
C LEU A 40 5.74 -3.19 3.14
N GLU A 41 6.42 -3.44 2.02
CA GLU A 41 7.17 -2.40 1.30
C GLU A 41 6.26 -1.32 0.75
N LEU A 42 5.08 -1.71 0.25
CA LEU A 42 4.07 -0.79 -0.25
C LEU A 42 3.50 0.08 0.88
N GLU A 43 3.13 -0.52 2.01
CA GLU A 43 2.64 0.20 3.20
C GLU A 43 3.67 1.20 3.71
N MET A 44 4.92 0.75 3.92
CA MET A 44 6.01 1.61 4.38
C MET A 44 6.30 2.76 3.39
N ALA A 45 6.15 2.53 2.09
CA ALA A 45 6.35 3.57 1.09
C ALA A 45 5.24 4.61 1.12
N MET A 46 3.99 4.18 1.27
CA MET A 46 2.83 5.06 1.39
C MET A 46 2.91 5.89 2.69
N GLU A 47 3.27 5.28 3.82
CA GLU A 47 3.51 5.96 5.09
C GLU A 47 4.63 7.02 4.95
N ARG A 48 5.79 6.65 4.37
CA ARG A 48 6.88 7.60 4.14
C ARG A 48 6.51 8.75 3.21
N ALA A 49 5.59 8.50 2.28
CA ALA A 49 5.05 9.50 1.37
C ALA A 49 3.93 10.35 2.01
N GLY A 50 3.49 10.05 3.23
CA GLY A 50 2.37 10.70 3.90
C GLY A 50 1.04 10.46 3.19
N LEU A 51 0.90 9.30 2.56
CA LEU A 51 -0.30 8.87 1.84
C LEU A 51 -1.23 8.02 2.71
N ASP A 52 -0.79 7.63 3.91
CA ASP A 52 -1.54 6.81 4.86
C ASP A 52 -2.86 7.48 5.29
N ASP A 53 -2.87 8.80 5.52
CA ASP A 53 -4.08 9.58 5.79
C ASP A 53 -5.03 9.68 4.57
N ILE A 54 -4.48 9.66 3.35
CA ILE A 54 -5.26 9.80 2.11
C ILE A 54 -6.00 8.51 1.79
N PHE A 55 -5.35 7.37 2.06
CA PHE A 55 -5.85 6.04 1.77
C PHE A 55 -6.38 5.29 2.99
N ASP A 56 -6.45 5.96 4.15
CA ASP A 56 -6.89 5.40 5.43
C ASP A 56 -6.16 4.11 5.84
N LEU A 57 -4.86 4.02 5.49
CA LEU A 57 -4.03 2.83 5.74
C LEU A 57 -3.76 2.59 7.22
N SER A 58 -3.95 3.63 8.04
CA SER A 58 -3.75 3.62 9.48
C SER A 58 -5.02 3.24 10.26
N ALA A 59 -6.13 2.96 9.57
CA ALA A 59 -7.29 2.37 10.22
C ALA A 59 -6.95 0.92 10.60
N ASP A 60 -6.62 0.71 11.88
CA ASP A 60 -6.62 -0.58 12.61
C ASP A 60 -7.94 -1.41 12.44
N GLY A 61 -8.86 -1.01 11.55
CA GLY A 61 -10.14 -1.64 11.29
C GLY A 61 -10.04 -2.97 10.53
N ASP A 62 -9.12 -3.09 9.56
CA ASP A 62 -9.04 -4.29 8.71
C ASP A 62 -8.49 -5.52 9.47
N VAL A 63 -7.57 -5.33 10.41
CA VAL A 63 -7.01 -6.44 11.20
C VAL A 63 -8.00 -6.93 12.24
N SER A 64 -8.75 -6.03 12.89
CA SER A 64 -9.78 -6.45 13.86
C SER A 64 -10.93 -7.19 13.17
N GLU A 65 -11.43 -6.66 12.05
CA GLU A 65 -12.55 -7.25 11.31
C GLU A 65 -12.15 -8.60 10.69
N ALA A 66 -10.96 -8.69 10.09
CA ALA A 66 -10.45 -9.96 9.56
C ALA A 66 -10.15 -11.01 10.66
N ILE A 67 -9.76 -10.60 11.88
CA ILE A 67 -9.58 -11.51 13.01
C ILE A 67 -10.93 -11.97 13.57
N ASP A 68 -11.93 -11.09 13.67
CA ASP A 68 -13.29 -11.46 14.10
C ASP A 68 -13.94 -12.42 13.10
N ASP A 69 -13.83 -12.19 11.78
CA ASP A 69 -14.29 -13.14 10.75
C ASP A 69 -13.59 -14.51 10.87
N LEU A 70 -12.30 -14.53 11.21
CA LEU A 70 -11.53 -15.77 11.40
C LEU A 70 -11.88 -16.50 12.72
N LEU A 71 -12.40 -15.78 13.71
CA LEU A 71 -12.76 -16.30 15.04
C LEU A 71 -14.25 -16.68 15.15
N GLU A 72 -15.13 -16.10 14.33
CA GLU A 72 -16.57 -16.42 14.29
C GLU A 72 -16.88 -17.75 13.57
N GLU A 73 -15.92 -18.36 12.86
CA GLU A 73 -16.04 -19.72 12.30
C GLU A 73 -15.80 -20.86 13.33
N HIS A 74 -15.90 -20.62 14.63
CA HIS A 74 -15.69 -21.64 15.68
C HIS A 74 -16.77 -21.78 16.76
#